data_AF-A0A486XKW6-F1
#
_entry.id   AF-A0A486XKW6-F1
#
_cell.length_a   1.000
_cell.length_b   1.000
_cell.length_c   1.000
_cell.angle_alpha   90.00
_cell.angle_beta   90.00
_cell.angle_gamma   90.00
#
_symmetry.space_group_name_H-M   'P 1'
#
loop_
_entity.id
_entity.type
_entity.pdbx_description
1 polymer ?
#
loop_
_entity_poly.entity_id
_entity_poly.type
_entity_poly.pdbx_seq_one_letter_code
_entity_poly.pdbx_strand_id
1 'polypeptide(L)'
;MKLTAVLQEHKEIPITSPACFGQVFAVEYTNCLVFHSLDLEKKVQKKLSRRFLNKKEKWLGCFYAKEMLLGCPVQLTIAWINQKAGYGVFANQEIARNTCIGEYTGLIRKRSWFEGDNNIYCFEYPILEYKRSPYVIDARSMGNHTRFINHSTEPNIDSVLAYHQEKRHIILYANKDIPKGSQLCYDYGPNYWKNRGPFIQF
;
A
#
# COMPACT_ATOMS: atom_id res chain seq x y z
N MET A 1 0.63 -21.98 26.86
CA MET A 1 2.05 -22.24 26.57
C MET A 1 2.59 -21.03 25.83
N LYS A 2 3.55 -20.32 26.43
CA LYS A 2 4.10 -19.05 25.93
C LYS A 2 4.88 -19.27 24.62
N LEU A 3 4.43 -18.73 23.51
CA LEU A 3 5.25 -18.50 22.32
C LEU A 3 5.97 -17.16 22.51
N THR A 4 7.03 -17.19 23.31
CA THR A 4 7.95 -16.06 23.50
C THR A 4 9.34 -16.57 23.16
N ALA A 5 10.08 -15.79 22.36
CA ALA A 5 11.54 -15.88 22.17
C ALA A 5 12.11 -16.91 21.17
N VAL A 6 11.55 -17.04 19.96
CA VAL A 6 12.27 -17.56 18.78
C VAL A 6 11.74 -16.78 17.58
N LEU A 7 12.27 -15.63 17.15
CA LEU A 7 13.47 -15.46 16.34
C LEU A 7 13.79 -13.94 16.33
N GLN A 8 14.87 -13.53 16.97
CA GLN A 8 15.30 -12.12 17.03
C GLN A 8 16.68 -11.91 16.38
N GLU A 9 17.02 -12.74 15.41
CA GLU A 9 18.22 -12.60 14.59
C GLU A 9 17.84 -12.58 13.12
N HIS A 10 18.25 -11.49 12.45
CA HIS A 10 18.37 -11.28 11.00
C HIS A 10 17.89 -12.44 10.12
N LYS A 11 16.58 -12.56 9.92
CA LYS A 11 16.04 -13.35 8.82
C LYS A 11 15.52 -12.38 7.77
N GLU A 12 16.30 -12.21 6.70
CA GLU A 12 15.69 -11.94 5.41
C GLU A 12 14.62 -13.02 5.22
N ILE A 13 13.35 -12.62 5.11
CA ILE A 13 12.28 -13.57 4.83
C ILE A 13 12.07 -13.50 3.32
N PRO A 14 12.65 -14.43 2.54
CA PRO A 14 12.43 -14.44 1.11
C PRO A 14 10.94 -14.71 0.86
N ILE A 15 10.24 -13.70 0.36
CA ILE A 15 8.84 -13.84 -0.03
C ILE A 15 8.80 -14.46 -1.41
N THR A 16 8.49 -15.76 -1.45
CA THR A 16 8.48 -16.52 -2.69
C THR A 16 7.04 -16.82 -3.18
N SER A 17 6.01 -16.57 -2.36
CA SER A 17 4.61 -16.76 -2.75
C SER A 17 3.58 -16.09 -1.82
N PRO A 18 2.33 -15.87 -2.30
CA PRO A 18 1.19 -15.45 -1.48
C PRO A 18 0.89 -16.33 -0.25
N ALA A 19 1.06 -17.66 -0.37
CA ALA A 19 0.80 -18.59 0.73
C ALA A 19 1.78 -18.39 1.90
N CYS A 20 3.05 -18.12 1.57
CA CYS A 20 4.08 -17.82 2.57
C CYS A 20 3.77 -16.50 3.31
N PHE A 21 3.25 -15.49 2.60
CA PHE A 21 2.93 -14.18 3.17
C PHE A 21 1.95 -14.28 4.36
N GLY A 22 0.87 -15.04 4.20
CA GLY A 22 -0.12 -15.21 5.27
C GLY A 22 0.41 -15.93 6.50
N GLN A 23 1.27 -16.93 6.31
CA GLN A 23 1.88 -17.68 7.41
C GLN A 23 2.87 -16.84 8.20
N VAL A 24 3.68 -16.01 7.51
CA VAL A 24 4.73 -15.20 8.14
C VAL A 24 4.13 -14.00 8.87
N PHE A 25 3.24 -13.27 8.21
CA PHE A 25 2.77 -11.98 8.71
C PHE A 25 1.42 -12.04 9.41
N ALA A 26 0.72 -13.18 9.37
CA ALA A 26 -0.68 -13.31 9.79
C ALA A 26 -1.60 -12.30 9.10
N VAL A 27 -1.36 -12.06 7.80
CA VAL A 27 -2.12 -11.13 6.94
C VAL A 27 -2.54 -11.87 5.68
N GLU A 28 -3.82 -11.82 5.33
CA GLU A 28 -4.32 -12.38 4.08
C GLU A 28 -3.71 -11.64 2.88
N TYR A 29 -3.07 -12.38 1.98
CA TYR A 29 -2.49 -11.76 0.78
C TYR A 29 -3.58 -11.43 -0.24
N THR A 30 -3.60 -10.20 -0.75
CA THR A 30 -4.46 -9.82 -1.88
C THR A 30 -3.80 -8.79 -2.79
N ASN A 31 -3.97 -8.96 -4.10
CA ASN A 31 -3.67 -7.94 -5.12
C ASN A 31 -4.91 -7.12 -5.52
N CYS A 32 -6.05 -7.35 -4.87
CA CYS A 32 -7.29 -6.69 -5.20
C CYS A 32 -7.74 -5.76 -4.08
N LEU A 33 -8.35 -4.64 -4.45
CA LEU A 33 -9.18 -3.86 -3.55
C LEU A 33 -10.47 -4.61 -3.25
N VAL A 34 -10.76 -4.83 -1.98
CA VAL A 34 -11.96 -5.52 -1.51
C VAL A 34 -12.85 -4.53 -0.78
N PHE A 35 -14.11 -4.40 -1.17
CA PHE A 35 -15.05 -3.58 -0.41
C PHE A 35 -15.63 -4.37 0.77
N HIS A 36 -15.75 -3.72 1.93
CA HIS A 36 -16.35 -4.33 3.12
C HIS A 36 -17.80 -4.82 2.90
N SER A 37 -18.53 -4.24 1.95
CA SER A 37 -19.86 -4.72 1.55
C SER A 37 -20.21 -4.25 0.14
N LEU A 38 -21.10 -4.98 -0.53
CA LEU A 38 -21.66 -4.60 -1.83
C LEU A 38 -22.37 -3.23 -1.79
N ASP A 39 -23.03 -2.91 -0.67
CA ASP A 39 -23.68 -1.61 -0.49
C ASP A 39 -22.67 -0.46 -0.44
N LEU A 40 -21.51 -0.68 0.18
CA LEU A 40 -20.43 0.29 0.19
C LEU A 40 -19.86 0.47 -1.22
N GLU A 41 -19.59 -0.63 -1.93
CA GLU A 41 -19.10 -0.61 -3.32
C GLU A 41 -20.03 0.22 -4.22
N LYS A 42 -21.33 -0.10 -4.23
CA LYS A 42 -22.35 0.65 -5.01
C LYS A 42 -22.38 2.14 -4.64
N LYS A 43 -22.26 2.48 -3.35
CA LYS A 43 -22.21 3.89 -2.88
C LYS A 43 -20.96 4.61 -3.37
N VAL A 44 -19.82 3.92 -3.40
CA VAL A 44 -18.54 4.46 -3.90
C VAL A 44 -18.59 4.65 -5.41
N GLN A 45 -19.01 3.63 -6.16
CA GLN A 45 -19.15 3.69 -7.62
C GLN A 45 -20.09 4.81 -8.06
N LYS A 46 -21.26 4.95 -7.40
CA LYS A 46 -22.21 6.05 -7.67
C LYS A 46 -21.61 7.44 -7.43
N LYS A 47 -20.71 7.58 -6.45
CA LYS A 47 -20.01 8.85 -6.19
C LYS A 47 -18.94 9.13 -7.25
N LEU A 48 -18.24 8.10 -7.72
CA LEU A 48 -17.23 8.21 -8.77
C LEU A 48 -17.86 8.51 -10.13
N SER A 49 -18.97 7.86 -10.49
CA SER A 49 -19.65 8.05 -11.79
C SER A 49 -20.25 9.43 -11.98
N ARG A 50 -20.62 10.10 -10.89
CA ARG A 50 -21.14 11.49 -10.89
C ARG A 50 -20.05 12.55 -11.09
N ARG A 51 -18.78 12.15 -11.18
CA ARG A 51 -17.65 13.07 -11.32
C ARG A 51 -17.07 12.98 -12.72
N PHE A 52 -16.53 14.10 -13.19
CA PHE A 52 -15.69 14.08 -14.36
C PHE A 52 -14.38 13.35 -14.01
N LEU A 53 -14.29 12.08 -14.41
CA LEU A 53 -13.09 11.30 -14.24
C LEU A 53 -11.99 11.82 -15.16
N ASN A 54 -10.84 12.09 -14.57
CA ASN A 54 -9.67 12.61 -15.26
C ASN A 54 -9.22 11.65 -16.38
N LYS A 55 -9.01 12.17 -17.61
CA LYS A 55 -8.50 11.39 -18.75
C LYS A 55 -7.19 10.67 -18.42
N LYS A 56 -6.31 11.32 -17.64
CA LYS A 56 -5.05 10.74 -17.15
C LYS A 56 -5.28 9.53 -16.24
N GLU A 57 -6.20 9.63 -15.28
CA GLU A 57 -6.53 8.50 -14.38
C GLU A 57 -7.05 7.29 -15.16
N LYS A 58 -7.92 7.53 -16.15
CA LYS A 58 -8.42 6.46 -17.03
C LYS A 58 -7.30 5.82 -17.86
N TRP A 59 -6.44 6.64 -18.46
CA TRP A 59 -5.31 6.15 -19.22
C TRP A 59 -4.35 5.33 -18.35
N LEU A 60 -4.03 5.82 -17.15
CA LEU A 60 -3.21 5.09 -16.17
C LEU A 60 -3.87 3.78 -15.73
N GLY A 61 -5.21 3.76 -15.65
CA GLY A 61 -5.98 2.55 -15.40
C GLY A 61 -5.76 1.48 -16.47
N CYS A 62 -5.77 1.86 -17.74
CA CYS A 62 -5.42 0.93 -18.82
C CYS A 62 -3.93 0.56 -18.80
N PHE A 63 -3.06 1.54 -18.55
CA PHE A 63 -1.60 1.36 -18.54
C PHE A 63 -1.14 0.35 -17.49
N TYR A 64 -1.69 0.42 -16.27
CA TYR A 64 -1.33 -0.46 -15.15
C TYR A 64 -2.27 -1.67 -14.96
N ALA A 65 -3.19 -1.94 -15.89
CA ALA A 65 -4.19 -3.00 -15.74
C ALA A 65 -3.56 -4.38 -15.53
N LYS A 66 -2.40 -4.63 -16.17
CA LYS A 66 -1.66 -5.89 -16.03
C LYS A 66 -1.08 -6.03 -14.62
N GLU A 67 -0.45 -4.98 -14.10
CA GLU A 67 0.18 -4.96 -12.77
C GLU A 67 -0.88 -5.03 -11.66
N MET A 68 -2.04 -4.40 -11.85
CA MET A 68 -3.19 -4.56 -10.93
C MET A 68 -3.64 -6.03 -10.85
N LEU A 69 -3.65 -6.74 -11.98
CA LEU A 69 -4.08 -8.14 -12.04
C LEU A 69 -3.01 -9.11 -11.52
N LEU A 70 -1.75 -8.92 -11.90
CA LEU A 70 -0.67 -9.87 -11.63
C LEU A 70 0.10 -9.57 -10.34
N GLY A 71 0.01 -8.34 -9.81
CA GLY A 71 0.74 -7.91 -8.62
C GLY A 71 2.15 -7.40 -8.92
N CYS A 72 3.09 -7.70 -8.02
CA CYS A 72 4.47 -7.17 -8.04
C CYS A 72 5.24 -7.62 -9.30
N PRO A 73 5.67 -6.70 -10.18
CA PRO A 73 6.37 -7.07 -11.41
C PRO A 73 7.90 -7.19 -11.21
N VAL A 74 8.42 -6.92 -10.02
CA VAL A 74 9.86 -6.87 -9.70
C VAL A 74 10.20 -7.79 -8.52
N GLN A 75 11.47 -8.18 -8.41
CA GLN A 75 11.95 -9.00 -7.29
C GLN A 75 12.22 -8.12 -6.06
N LEU A 76 11.48 -8.36 -4.98
CA LEU A 76 11.56 -7.63 -3.72
C LEU A 76 11.76 -8.58 -2.54
N THR A 77 12.37 -8.07 -1.48
CA THR A 77 12.50 -8.75 -0.19
C THR A 77 11.79 -7.94 0.89
N ILE A 78 11.10 -8.60 1.81
CA ILE A 78 10.64 -7.95 3.05
C ILE A 78 11.54 -8.42 4.18
N ALA A 79 12.14 -7.47 4.89
CA ALA A 79 13.08 -7.74 5.96
C ALA A 79 12.70 -6.93 7.20
N TRP A 80 12.94 -7.52 8.37
CA TRP A 80 12.85 -6.80 9.62
C TRP A 80 14.00 -5.79 9.72
N ILE A 81 13.70 -4.53 10.05
CA ILE A 81 14.69 -3.46 10.19
C ILE A 81 15.04 -3.30 11.67
N ASN A 82 14.09 -2.86 12.49
CA ASN A 82 14.26 -2.66 13.93
C ASN A 82 12.90 -2.49 14.63
N GLN A 83 12.90 -2.37 15.96
CA GLN A 83 11.65 -2.22 16.75
C GLN A 83 10.84 -0.96 16.41
N LYS A 84 11.50 0.10 15.95
CA LYS A 84 10.88 1.39 15.67
C LYS A 84 10.20 1.36 14.29
N ALA A 85 10.87 0.81 13.28
CA ALA A 85 10.40 0.71 11.89
C ALA A 85 9.48 -0.48 11.65
N GLY A 86 9.75 -1.59 12.34
CA GLY A 86 9.23 -2.89 11.99
C GLY A 86 9.89 -3.44 10.72
N TYR A 87 9.06 -3.91 9.79
CA TYR A 87 9.50 -4.45 8.50
C TYR A 87 9.65 -3.35 7.45
N GLY A 88 10.50 -3.58 6.46
CA GLY A 88 10.62 -2.77 5.25
C GLY A 88 10.70 -3.61 4.00
N VAL A 89 10.54 -2.97 2.84
CA VAL A 89 10.65 -3.60 1.52
C VAL A 89 11.96 -3.17 0.87
N PHE A 90 12.71 -4.11 0.30
CA PHE A 90 14.02 -3.90 -0.29
C PHE A 90 14.04 -4.41 -1.73
N ALA A 91 14.73 -3.69 -2.62
CA ALA A 91 14.93 -4.11 -3.99
C ALA A 91 15.92 -5.29 -4.05
N ASN A 92 15.53 -6.42 -4.66
CA ASN A 92 16.43 -7.56 -4.88
C ASN A 92 17.09 -7.57 -6.28
N GLN A 93 16.80 -6.53 -7.05
CA GLN A 93 17.35 -6.24 -8.38
C GLN A 93 17.46 -4.72 -8.55
N GLU A 94 18.13 -4.26 -9.60
CA GLU A 94 17.98 -2.87 -10.03
C GLU A 94 16.55 -2.64 -10.54
N ILE A 95 15.99 -1.48 -10.21
CA ILE A 95 14.66 -1.06 -10.63
C ILE A 95 14.79 0.28 -11.34
N ALA A 96 14.41 0.33 -12.61
CA ALA A 96 14.43 1.55 -13.38
C ALA A 96 13.35 2.53 -12.90
N ARG A 97 13.58 3.82 -13.11
CA ARG A 97 12.57 4.86 -12.93
C ARG A 97 11.30 4.53 -13.72
N ASN A 98 10.16 4.89 -13.13
CA ASN A 98 8.80 4.65 -13.62
C ASN A 98 8.33 3.19 -13.60
N THR A 99 9.14 2.25 -13.10
CA THR A 99 8.70 0.88 -12.89
C THR A 99 7.62 0.82 -11.80
N CYS A 100 6.52 0.11 -12.08
CA CYS A 100 5.47 -0.16 -11.10
C CYS A 100 6.03 -1.07 -9.99
N ILE A 101 5.75 -0.73 -8.74
CA ILE A 101 6.09 -1.54 -7.55
C ILE A 101 4.89 -2.39 -7.12
N GLY A 102 3.69 -1.87 -7.33
CA GLY A 102 2.44 -2.55 -7.02
C GLY A 102 1.34 -1.57 -6.63
N GLU A 103 0.13 -2.11 -6.48
CA GLU A 103 -1.00 -1.38 -5.92
C GLU A 103 -0.99 -1.46 -4.39
N TYR A 104 -1.37 -0.36 -3.72
CA TYR A 104 -1.71 -0.40 -2.29
C TYR A 104 -3.10 -1.00 -2.09
N THR A 105 -3.15 -2.28 -1.73
CA THR A 105 -4.39 -3.08 -1.65
C THR A 105 -4.83 -3.33 -0.21
N GLY A 106 -6.08 -3.74 -0.06
CA GLY A 106 -6.67 -4.08 1.24
C GLY A 106 -8.18 -3.91 1.25
N LEU A 107 -8.74 -3.84 2.46
CA LEU A 107 -10.18 -3.70 2.67
C LEU A 107 -10.61 -2.23 2.62
N ILE A 108 -11.39 -1.85 1.62
CA ILE A 108 -12.06 -0.55 1.59
C ILE A 108 -13.22 -0.56 2.58
N ARG A 109 -13.12 0.28 3.60
CA ARG A 109 -14.14 0.48 4.63
C ARG A 109 -14.38 1.95 4.94
N LYS A 110 -15.44 2.23 5.70
CA LYS A 110 -15.62 3.55 6.30
C LYS A 110 -14.49 3.83 7.29
N ARG A 111 -14.03 5.08 7.30
CA ARG A 111 -13.11 5.59 8.32
C ARG A 111 -13.82 5.62 9.68
N SER A 112 -13.18 5.12 10.73
CA SER A 112 -13.66 5.31 12.10
C SER A 112 -13.19 6.67 12.61
N TRP A 113 -14.13 7.62 12.74
CA TRP A 113 -13.82 8.98 13.18
C TRP A 113 -13.80 9.11 14.70
N PHE A 114 -14.64 8.34 15.40
CA PHE A 114 -14.88 8.49 16.84
C PHE A 114 -13.86 7.75 17.70
N GLU A 115 -13.34 6.61 17.22
CA GLU A 115 -12.37 5.79 17.98
C GLU A 115 -10.91 6.13 17.64
N GLY A 116 -10.70 7.02 16.66
CA GLY A 116 -9.39 7.25 16.06
C GLY A 116 -8.96 6.03 15.23
N ASP A 117 -8.75 6.23 13.92
CA ASP A 117 -8.21 5.16 13.08
C ASP A 117 -6.70 5.00 13.35
N ASN A 118 -6.35 4.42 14.50
CA ASN A 118 -4.98 4.22 14.96
C ASN A 118 -4.24 3.17 14.14
N ASN A 119 -4.91 2.54 13.18
CA ASN A 119 -4.33 1.58 12.27
C ASN A 119 -3.29 2.22 11.35
N ILE A 120 -2.01 1.91 11.58
CA ILE A 120 -0.88 2.42 10.79
C ILE A 120 -0.92 1.99 9.32
N TYR A 121 -1.71 0.96 8.99
CA TYR A 121 -1.85 0.42 7.63
C TYR A 121 -3.04 0.99 6.85
N CYS A 122 -3.67 2.05 7.35
CA CYS A 122 -4.77 2.71 6.66
C CYS A 122 -4.27 3.78 5.67
N PHE A 123 -4.55 3.57 4.40
CA PHE A 123 -4.38 4.56 3.34
C PHE A 123 -5.73 5.25 3.07
N GLU A 124 -5.74 6.56 2.85
CA GLU A 124 -6.96 7.25 2.46
C GLU A 124 -7.46 6.81 1.06
N TYR A 125 -8.71 6.34 0.96
CA TYR A 125 -9.26 5.93 -0.33
C TYR A 125 -9.69 7.18 -1.15
N PRO A 126 -9.16 7.42 -2.37
CA PRO A 126 -9.16 8.72 -3.02
C PRO A 126 -10.47 9.03 -3.76
N ILE A 127 -11.58 9.15 -3.03
CA ILE A 127 -12.91 9.44 -3.61
C ILE A 127 -13.24 10.94 -3.67
N LEU A 128 -12.52 11.79 -2.93
CA LEU A 128 -12.70 13.23 -2.84
C LEU A 128 -11.37 13.92 -3.19
N GLU A 129 -11.39 14.97 -4.02
CA GLU A 129 -10.17 15.67 -4.46
C GLU A 129 -9.72 16.76 -3.48
N TYR A 130 -10.67 17.41 -2.80
CA TYR A 130 -10.41 18.57 -1.94
C TYR A 130 -10.88 18.39 -0.50
N LYS A 131 -11.32 17.18 -0.14
CA LYS A 131 -11.84 16.87 1.19
C LYS A 131 -11.31 15.52 1.62
N ARG A 132 -11.15 15.36 2.93
CA ARG A 132 -10.74 14.09 3.53
C ARG A 132 -11.77 13.02 3.18
N SER A 133 -11.33 11.91 2.61
CA SER A 133 -12.22 10.82 2.25
C SER A 133 -12.88 10.20 3.49
N PRO A 134 -14.18 9.87 3.43
CA PRO A 134 -14.85 9.08 4.46
C PRO A 134 -14.47 7.59 4.43
N TYR A 135 -13.64 7.19 3.47
CA TYR A 135 -13.22 5.81 3.28
C TYR A 135 -11.70 5.67 3.34
N VAL A 136 -11.26 4.50 3.77
CA VAL A 136 -9.84 4.11 3.82
C VAL A 136 -9.67 2.74 3.18
N ILE A 137 -8.49 2.49 2.64
CA ILE A 137 -7.98 1.15 2.35
C ILE A 137 -7.29 0.68 3.63
N ASP A 138 -7.86 -0.32 4.29
CA ASP A 138 -7.31 -0.94 5.50
C ASP A 138 -6.50 -2.17 5.12
N ALA A 139 -5.18 -2.07 5.22
CA ALA A 139 -4.25 -3.16 4.93
C ALA A 139 -3.82 -3.96 6.18
N ARG A 140 -4.54 -3.87 7.32
CA ARG A 140 -4.13 -4.53 8.57
C ARG A 140 -4.22 -6.05 8.47
N SER A 141 -5.38 -6.57 8.11
CA SER A 141 -5.66 -8.01 8.06
C SER A 141 -5.56 -8.60 6.66
N MET A 142 -5.60 -7.76 5.62
CA MET A 142 -5.59 -8.16 4.22
C MET A 142 -4.84 -7.12 3.39
N GLY A 143 -3.88 -7.52 2.58
CA GLY A 143 -3.09 -6.62 1.72
C GLY A 143 -1.96 -7.35 1.01
N ASN A 144 -0.99 -6.61 0.46
CA ASN A 144 0.21 -7.18 -0.15
C ASN A 144 1.49 -6.55 0.44
N HIS A 145 2.63 -6.72 -0.23
CA HIS A 145 3.94 -6.20 0.19
C HIS A 145 3.98 -4.68 0.37
N THR A 146 3.13 -3.92 -0.35
CA THR A 146 3.17 -2.45 -0.32
C THR A 146 2.85 -1.85 1.06
N ARG A 147 2.12 -2.60 1.91
CA ARG A 147 1.82 -2.20 3.31
C ARG A 147 3.07 -2.05 4.18
N PHE A 148 4.20 -2.64 3.76
CA PHE A 148 5.48 -2.61 4.48
C PHE A 148 6.45 -1.57 3.92
N ILE A 149 6.08 -0.82 2.88
CA ILE A 149 6.92 0.25 2.34
C ILE A 149 6.87 1.41 3.34
N ASN A 150 8.02 1.78 3.87
CA ASN A 150 8.12 2.75 4.95
C ASN A 150 8.08 4.19 4.45
N HIS A 151 7.95 5.11 5.41
CA HIS A 151 8.06 6.53 5.14
C HIS A 151 9.51 6.96 4.91
N SER A 152 9.72 7.88 3.97
CA SER A 152 10.92 8.73 3.91
C SER A 152 10.55 10.13 3.44
N THR A 153 11.29 11.14 3.91
CA THR A 153 11.24 12.51 3.38
C THR A 153 12.05 12.68 2.09
N GLU A 154 12.88 11.69 1.76
CA GLU A 154 13.63 11.59 0.50
C GLU A 154 13.26 10.30 -0.25
N PRO A 155 11.98 10.11 -0.58
CA PRO A 155 11.48 8.84 -1.09
C PRO A 155 12.07 8.47 -2.45
N ASN A 156 12.12 7.17 -2.73
CA ASN A 156 12.44 6.62 -4.04
C ASN A 156 11.21 6.06 -4.77
N ILE A 157 10.06 6.03 -4.10
CA ILE A 157 8.75 5.65 -4.62
C ILE A 157 7.78 6.82 -4.52
N ASP A 158 6.98 7.01 -5.55
CA ASP A 158 5.81 7.89 -5.57
C ASP A 158 4.52 7.10 -5.82
N SER A 159 3.37 7.78 -5.70
CA SER A 159 2.05 7.21 -5.97
C SER A 159 1.29 7.98 -7.05
N VAL A 160 0.51 7.28 -7.86
CA VAL A 160 -0.44 7.86 -8.83
C VAL A 160 -1.83 7.24 -8.69
N LEU A 161 -2.84 8.04 -9.05
CA LEU A 161 -4.21 7.56 -9.13
C LEU A 161 -4.50 7.00 -10.52
N ALA A 162 -5.04 5.78 -10.55
CA ALA A 162 -5.52 5.13 -11.75
C ALA A 162 -6.99 4.76 -11.59
N TYR A 163 -7.79 4.87 -12.65
CA TYR A 163 -9.20 4.48 -12.66
C TYR A 163 -9.42 3.30 -13.60
N HIS A 164 -9.76 2.14 -13.03
CA HIS A 164 -9.99 0.90 -13.77
C HIS A 164 -11.13 0.12 -13.10
N GLN A 165 -11.95 -0.60 -13.87
CA GLN A 165 -13.06 -1.42 -13.36
C GLN A 165 -13.93 -0.74 -12.28
N GLU A 166 -14.31 0.51 -12.54
CA GLU A 166 -15.15 1.34 -11.65
C GLU A 166 -14.56 1.63 -10.26
N LYS A 167 -13.24 1.45 -10.10
CA LYS A 167 -12.49 1.70 -8.87
C LYS A 167 -11.38 2.70 -9.15
N ARG A 168 -11.08 3.54 -8.16
CA ARG A 168 -9.80 4.27 -8.11
C ARG A 168 -8.78 3.40 -7.37
N HIS A 169 -7.60 3.28 -7.96
CA HIS A 169 -6.47 2.50 -7.50
C HIS A 169 -5.31 3.45 -7.15
N ILE A 170 -4.52 3.07 -6.14
CA ILE A 170 -3.30 3.79 -5.75
C ILE A 170 -2.13 2.93 -6.19
N ILE A 171 -1.48 3.34 -7.28
CA ILE A 171 -0.34 2.63 -7.85
C ILE A 171 0.95 3.26 -7.37
N LEU A 172 1.82 2.46 -6.78
CA LEU A 172 3.16 2.85 -6.35
C LEU A 172 4.17 2.54 -7.45
N TYR A 173 5.05 3.49 -7.74
CA TYR A 173 6.06 3.37 -8.80
C TYR A 173 7.39 4.03 -8.41
N ALA A 174 8.48 3.56 -9.00
CA ALA A 174 9.82 4.12 -8.79
C ALA A 174 9.93 5.53 -9.36
N ASN A 175 10.29 6.53 -8.55
CA ASN A 175 10.40 7.92 -8.99
C ASN A 175 11.81 8.30 -9.52
N LYS A 176 12.78 7.41 -9.28
CA LYS A 176 14.17 7.43 -9.76
C LYS A 176 14.66 6.00 -9.95
N ASP A 177 15.85 5.83 -10.51
CA ASP A 177 16.49 4.51 -10.55
C ASP A 177 16.84 4.07 -9.13
N ILE A 178 16.58 2.80 -8.82
CA ILE A 178 16.75 2.22 -7.48
C ILE A 178 17.76 1.07 -7.59
N PRO A 179 18.96 1.23 -7.00
CA PRO A 179 19.95 0.16 -6.94
C PRO A 179 19.43 -1.05 -6.16
N LYS A 180 19.91 -2.23 -6.52
CA LYS A 180 19.71 -3.45 -5.73
C LYS A 180 20.16 -3.23 -4.28
N GLY A 181 19.40 -3.75 -3.33
CA GLY A 181 19.64 -3.63 -1.89
C GLY A 181 19.04 -2.36 -1.26
N SER A 182 18.57 -1.40 -2.05
CA SER A 182 17.93 -0.19 -1.51
C SER A 182 16.60 -0.50 -0.84
N GLN A 183 16.32 0.12 0.31
CA GLN A 183 14.98 0.14 0.88
C GLN A 183 14.07 1.00 0.01
N LEU A 184 12.85 0.53 -0.21
CA LEU A 184 11.78 1.26 -0.88
C LEU A 184 11.03 2.09 0.16
N CYS A 185 10.88 3.38 -0.11
CA CYS A 185 10.17 4.32 0.76
C CYS A 185 9.36 5.34 -0.05
N TYR A 186 8.21 5.77 0.48
CA TYR A 186 7.39 6.85 -0.08
C TYR A 186 7.02 7.89 1.00
N ASP A 187 6.54 9.06 0.58
CA ASP A 187 6.00 10.04 1.54
C ASP A 187 4.59 9.64 1.96
N TYR A 188 4.38 9.39 3.27
CA TYR A 188 3.07 9.05 3.84
C TYR A 188 2.10 10.25 3.83
N GLY A 189 2.63 11.45 3.62
CA GLY A 189 1.88 12.68 3.54
C GLY A 189 1.47 13.23 4.91
N PRO A 190 1.14 14.53 4.97
CA PRO A 190 0.91 15.23 6.24
C PRO A 190 -0.30 14.70 7.02
N ASN A 191 -1.32 14.18 6.31
CA ASN A 191 -2.53 13.66 6.96
C ASN A 191 -2.27 12.41 7.81
N TYR A 192 -1.24 11.62 7.48
CA TYR A 192 -0.85 10.46 8.27
C TYR A 192 -0.30 10.87 9.65
N TRP A 193 0.51 11.93 9.68
CA TRP A 193 1.26 12.38 10.86
C TRP A 193 0.43 13.20 11.86
N LYS A 194 -0.69 13.81 11.42
CA LYS A 194 -1.53 14.71 12.25
C LYS A 194 -1.82 14.21 13.67
N ASN A 195 -1.99 12.90 13.86
CA ASN A 195 -2.33 12.30 15.15
C ASN A 195 -1.28 11.29 15.66
N ARG A 196 -0.07 11.25 15.06
CA ARG A 196 0.93 10.19 15.33
C ARG A 196 2.28 10.70 15.86
N GLY A 197 2.41 12.00 16.13
CA GLY A 197 3.66 12.60 16.58
C GLY A 197 4.63 12.91 15.41
N PRO A 198 5.81 13.46 15.71
CA PRO A 198 6.78 13.91 14.70
C PRO A 198 7.34 12.75 13.86
N PHE A 199 7.82 13.09 12.67
CA PHE A 199 8.36 12.16 11.68
C PHE A 199 9.33 11.15 12.29
N ILE A 200 9.01 9.88 12.16
CA ILE A 200 9.98 8.84 12.46
C ILE A 200 10.75 8.53 11.18
N GLN A 201 11.98 9.04 11.08
CA GLN A 201 12.96 8.56 10.09
C GLN A 201 13.63 7.28 10.61
N PHE A 202 13.94 6.38 9.67
CA PHE A 202 14.60 5.10 9.89
C PHE A 202 15.74 4.93 8.88
#